data_AF-A0A067PZG1-F1
#
_entry.id   AF-A0A067PZG1-F1
#
_cell.length_a   1.000
_cell.length_b   1.000
_cell.length_c   1.000
_cell.angle_alpha   90.00
_cell.angle_beta   90.00
_cell.angle_gamma   90.00
#
_symmetry.space_group_name_H-M   'P 1'
#
loop_
_entity.id
_entity.type
_entity.pdbx_description
1 polymer ?
#
loop_
_entity_poly.entity_id
_entity_poly.type
_entity_poly.pdbx_seq_one_letter_code
_entity_poly.pdbx_strand_id
1 'polypeptide(L)'
;MCPQQEKEALDDLSTELELADEDDPVLYKVGESFFSLRHSRAMNRLQSDLESVESQIEATSTQAHQCETTMKELKVILYAKFGKAINLDE
;
A
#
# COMPACT_ATOMS: atom_id res chain seq x y z
N MET A 1 5.59 8.51 3.52
CA MET A 1 4.12 8.45 3.70
C MET A 1 3.75 7.01 4.02
N CYS A 2 2.70 6.77 4.80
CA CYS A 2 2.16 5.42 4.93
C CYS A 2 1.52 5.02 3.59
N PRO A 3 1.59 3.74 3.15
CA PRO A 3 1.01 3.30 1.88
C PRO A 3 -0.47 3.64 1.73
N GLN A 4 -1.25 3.58 2.82
CA GLN A 4 -2.66 4.01 2.82
C GLN A 4 -2.84 5.51 2.52
N GLN A 5 -1.98 6.37 3.08
CA GLN A 5 -2.04 7.82 2.82
C GLN A 5 -1.62 8.14 1.39
N GLU A 6 -0.72 7.36 0.82
CA GLU A 6 -0.34 7.47 -0.59
C GLU A 6 -1.49 7.05 -1.50
N LYS A 7 -2.20 5.95 -1.18
CA LYS A 7 -3.40 5.55 -1.89
C LYS A 7 -4.48 6.65 -1.88
N GLU A 8 -4.82 7.17 -0.69
CA GLU A 8 -5.82 8.24 -0.56
C GLU A 8 -5.44 9.47 -1.40
N ALA A 9 -4.17 9.87 -1.39
CA ALA A 9 -3.70 10.99 -2.20
C ALA A 9 -3.81 10.72 -3.71
N LEU A 10 -3.60 9.48 -4.15
CA LEU A 10 -3.75 9.09 -5.55
C LEU A 10 -5.23 8.99 -5.97
N ASP A 11 -6.12 8.54 -5.08
CA ASP A 11 -7.57 8.50 -5.31
C ASP A 11 -8.15 9.93 -5.43
N ASP A 12 -7.74 10.84 -4.54
CA ASP A 12 -8.09 12.26 -4.61
C ASP A 12 -7.59 12.88 -5.93
N LEU A 13 -6.32 12.62 -6.28
CA LEU A 13 -5.73 13.07 -7.54
C LEU A 13 -6.47 12.50 -8.77
N SER A 14 -6.96 11.26 -8.71
CA SER A 14 -7.73 10.65 -9.79
C SER A 14 -9.04 11.40 -10.01
N THR A 15 -9.73 11.72 -8.92
CA THR A 15 -10.98 12.50 -8.97
C THR A 15 -10.74 13.89 -9.54
N GLU A 16 -9.65 14.56 -9.14
CA GLU A 16 -9.28 15.86 -9.69
C GLU A 16 -8.93 15.79 -11.18
N LEU A 17 -8.18 14.76 -11.59
CA LEU A 17 -7.75 14.57 -12.97
C LEU A 17 -8.94 14.26 -13.90
N GLU A 18 -9.93 13.51 -13.43
CA GLU A 18 -11.18 13.25 -14.16
C GLU A 18 -12.00 14.52 -14.43
N LEU A 19 -11.90 15.53 -13.57
CA LEU A 19 -12.59 16.81 -13.71
C LEU A 19 -11.81 17.83 -14.55
N ALA A 20 -10.54 17.55 -14.86
CA ALA A 20 -9.69 18.41 -15.66
C ALA A 20 -10.06 18.34 -17.15
N ASP A 21 -9.81 19.43 -17.88
CA ASP A 21 -10.01 19.48 -19.33
C ASP A 21 -9.04 18.49 -20.03
N GLU A 22 -9.57 17.63 -20.92
CA GLU A 22 -8.79 16.62 -21.62
C GLU A 22 -7.78 17.24 -22.62
N ASP A 23 -8.04 18.48 -23.06
CA ASP A 23 -7.19 19.22 -24.01
C ASP A 23 -5.98 19.87 -23.33
N ASP A 24 -5.99 20.02 -21.99
CA ASP A 24 -4.90 20.65 -21.25
C ASP A 24 -3.77 19.65 -20.91
N PRO A 25 -2.49 20.07 -21.03
CA PRO A 25 -1.37 19.24 -20.66
C PRO A 25 -1.26 19.09 -19.13
N VAL A 26 -1.13 17.85 -18.66
CA VAL A 26 -1.01 17.51 -17.24
C VAL A 26 0.46 17.43 -16.85
N LEU A 27 0.86 18.16 -15.80
CA LEU A 27 2.21 18.05 -15.23
C LEU A 27 2.28 16.88 -14.26
N TYR A 28 2.74 15.73 -14.74
CA TYR A 28 2.87 14.51 -13.94
C TYR A 28 4.24 14.40 -13.28
N LYS A 29 4.27 14.13 -11.97
CA LYS A 29 5.51 13.98 -11.20
C LYS A 29 6.04 12.55 -11.31
N VAL A 30 7.32 12.40 -11.68
CA VAL A 30 8.03 11.11 -11.65
C VAL A 30 9.34 11.32 -10.89
N GLY A 31 9.46 10.70 -9.71
CA GLY A 31 10.58 10.94 -8.80
C GLY A 31 10.62 12.40 -8.34
N GLU A 32 11.66 13.15 -8.76
CA GLU A 32 11.83 14.56 -8.43
C GLU A 32 11.58 15.52 -9.62
N SER A 33 11.13 14.98 -10.76
CA SER A 33 10.91 15.76 -12.00
C SER A 33 9.44 15.76 -12.41
N PHE A 34 9.03 16.80 -13.15
CA PHE A 34 7.69 16.91 -13.72
C PHE A 34 7.74 16.81 -15.24
N PHE A 35 6.80 16.06 -15.82
CA PHE A 35 6.67 15.85 -17.25
C PHE A 35 5.29 16.28 -17.71
N SER A 36 5.22 17.00 -18.82
CA SER A 36 3.95 17.28 -19.48
C SER A 36 3.46 16.03 -20.19
N LEU A 37 2.33 15.48 -19.74
CA LEU A 37 1.65 14.33 -20.32
C LEU A 37 0.30 14.76 -20.86
N ARG A 38 -0.17 14.05 -21.90
CA ARG A 38 -1.58 14.14 -22.28
C ARG A 38 -2.45 13.53 -21.20
N HIS A 39 -3.64 14.08 -21.01
CA HIS A 39 -4.63 13.63 -20.02
C HIS A 39 -4.78 12.10 -19.97
N SER A 40 -5.08 11.47 -21.12
CA SER A 40 -5.24 10.01 -21.21
C SER A 40 -4.01 9.22 -20.76
N ARG A 41 -2.80 9.73 -20.99
CA ARG A 41 -1.57 9.08 -20.53
C ARG A 41 -1.35 9.27 -19.04
N ALA A 42 -1.71 10.42 -18.49
CA ALA A 42 -1.69 10.68 -17.05
C ALA A 42 -2.66 9.75 -16.32
N MET A 43 -3.90 9.58 -16.80
CA MET A 43 -4.87 8.65 -16.22
C MET A 43 -4.38 7.20 -16.23
N ASN A 44 -3.85 6.71 -17.36
CA ASN A 44 -3.29 5.35 -17.42
C ASN A 44 -2.11 5.17 -16.45
N ARG A 45 -1.28 6.21 -16.26
CA ARG A 45 -0.16 6.14 -15.33
C ARG A 45 -0.65 6.12 -13.89
N LEU A 46 -1.61 6.96 -13.56
CA LEU A 46 -2.20 7.05 -12.24
C LEU A 46 -2.85 5.73 -11.83
N GLN A 47 -3.59 5.09 -12.74
CA GLN A 47 -4.18 3.76 -12.53
C GLN A 47 -3.10 2.72 -12.19
N SER A 48 -2.00 2.71 -12.94
CA SER A 48 -0.88 1.78 -12.68
C SER A 48 -0.21 2.05 -11.33
N ASP A 49 -0.13 3.30 -10.91
CA ASP A 49 0.48 3.68 -9.64
C ASP A 49 -0.45 3.26 -8.47
N LEU A 50 -1.78 3.44 -8.61
CA LEU A 50 -2.79 2.94 -7.67
C LEU A 50 -2.72 1.42 -7.48
N GLU A 51 -2.72 0.66 -8.58
CA GLU A 51 -2.61 -0.81 -8.54
C GLU A 51 -1.32 -1.28 -7.84
N SER A 52 -0.22 -0.56 -8.06
CA SER A 52 1.05 -0.86 -7.41
C SER A 52 0.99 -0.63 -5.89
N VAL A 53 0.39 0.48 -5.46
CA VAL A 53 0.24 0.80 -4.04
C VAL A 53 -0.71 -0.18 -3.36
N GLU A 54 -1.82 -0.55 -3.99
CA GLU A 54 -2.73 -1.57 -3.46
C GLU A 54 -2.05 -2.92 -3.28
N SER A 55 -1.28 -3.38 -4.27
CA SER A 55 -0.51 -4.61 -4.15
C SER A 55 0.50 -4.58 -3.00
N GLN A 56 1.15 -3.43 -2.75
CA GLN A 56 2.07 -3.26 -1.62
C GLN A 56 1.35 -3.30 -0.27
N ILE A 57 0.17 -2.71 -0.17
CA ILE A 57 -0.69 -2.76 1.02
C ILE A 57 -1.08 -4.21 1.32
N GLU A 58 -1.57 -4.94 0.31
CA GLU A 58 -1.97 -6.34 0.45
C GLU A 58 -0.81 -7.25 0.87
N ALA A 59 0.36 -7.08 0.24
CA ALA A 59 1.55 -7.84 0.57
C ALA A 59 1.98 -7.60 2.03
N THR A 60 2.00 -6.34 2.47
CA THR A 60 2.38 -5.98 3.84
C THR A 60 1.36 -6.51 4.86
N SER A 61 0.07 -6.39 4.56
CA SER A 61 -1.01 -6.93 5.40
C SER A 61 -0.91 -8.45 5.55
N THR A 62 -0.65 -9.15 4.44
CA THR A 62 -0.45 -10.61 4.42
C THR A 62 0.74 -11.01 5.28
N GLN A 63 1.87 -10.31 5.17
CA GLN A 63 3.06 -10.57 5.98
C GLN A 63 2.80 -10.34 7.48
N ALA A 64 2.09 -9.27 7.83
CA ALA A 64 1.69 -9.00 9.21
C ALA A 64 0.83 -10.14 9.78
N HIS A 65 -0.18 -10.57 9.02
CA HIS A 65 -1.06 -11.66 9.44
C HIS A 65 -0.33 -13.00 9.58
N GLN A 66 0.60 -13.28 8.66
CA GLN A 66 1.45 -14.47 8.74
C GLN A 66 2.32 -14.42 9.99
N CYS A 67 2.93 -13.28 10.30
CA CYS A 67 3.76 -13.10 11.50
C CYS A 67 2.95 -13.35 12.78
N GLU A 68 1.74 -12.78 12.88
CA GLU A 68 0.83 -13.03 14.01
C GLU A 68 0.45 -14.50 14.14
N THR A 69 0.17 -15.16 13.02
CA THR A 69 -0.20 -16.58 13.00
C THR A 69 0.97 -17.45 13.47
N THR A 70 2.16 -17.24 12.92
CA THR A 70 3.38 -17.93 13.34
C THR A 70 3.70 -17.67 14.81
N MET A 71 3.48 -16.45 15.31
CA MET A 71 3.67 -16.14 16.72
C MET A 71 2.70 -16.92 17.63
N LYS A 72 1.43 -17.04 17.25
CA LYS A 72 0.44 -17.86 17.98
C LYS A 72 0.84 -19.34 17.99
N GLU A 73 1.23 -19.88 16.84
CA GLU A 73 1.69 -21.28 16.73
C GLU A 73 2.92 -21.55 17.59
N LEU A 74 3.91 -20.64 17.56
CA LEU A 74 5.10 -20.74 18.39
C LEU A 74 4.78 -20.68 19.88
N LYS A 75 3.86 -19.80 20.31
CA LYS A 75 3.40 -19.75 21.71
C LYS A 75 2.81 -21.10 22.13
N VAL A 76 1.97 -21.73 21.31
CA VAL A 76 1.41 -23.07 21.60
C VAL A 76 2.52 -24.12 21.73
N ILE A 77 3.48 -24.13 20.81
CA ILE A 77 4.60 -25.09 20.84
C ILE A 77 5.44 -24.90 22.11
N LEU A 78 5.76 -23.66 22.47
CA LEU A 78 6.56 -23.36 23.66
C LEU A 78 5.82 -23.72 24.94
N TYR A 79 4.53 -23.42 25.06
CA TYR A 79 3.74 -23.83 26.22
C TYR A 79 3.58 -25.35 26.31
N ALA A 80 3.45 -26.07 25.19
CA ALA A 80 3.43 -27.53 25.19
C ALA A 80 4.76 -28.14 25.66
N LYS A 81 5.89 -27.52 25.32
CA LYS A 81 7.23 -28.03 25.65
C LYS A 81 7.70 -27.67 27.07
N PHE A 82 7.43 -26.44 27.51
CA PHE A 82 7.97 -25.89 28.75
C PHE A 82 6.90 -25.70 29.84
N GLY A 83 5.61 -25.76 29.50
CA GLY A 83 4.52 -25.68 30.45
C GLY A 83 4.59 -24.43 31.32
N LYS A 84 4.56 -24.63 32.64
CA LYS A 84 4.64 -23.54 33.64
C LYS A 84 6.05 -23.03 33.93
N ALA A 85 7.08 -23.60 33.28
CA ALA A 85 8.47 -23.18 33.49
C ALA A 85 8.81 -21.87 32.77
N ILE A 86 7.92 -21.40 31.88
CA ILE A 86 8.03 -20.12 31.17
C ILE A 86 6.72 -19.35 31.31
N ASN A 87 6.80 -18.02 31.15
CA ASN A 87 5.64 -17.15 31.06
C ASN A 87 5.78 -16.31 29.79
N LEU A 88 4.87 -16.51 28.83
CA LEU A 88 4.88 -15.86 27.50
C LEU A 88 3.68 -14.91 27.32
N ASP A 89 3.02 -14.56 28.43
CA ASP A 89 1.86 -13.67 28.43
C ASP A 89 2.31 -12.20 28.43
N GLU A 90 2.03 -11.56 27.30
CA GLU A 90 1.42 -10.22 27.11
C GLU A 90 0.35 -10.39 26.03
#